data_AF-A0A965IFD5-F1
#
_entry.id   AF-A0A965IFD5-F1
#
_cell.length_a   1.000
_cell.length_b   1.000
_cell.length_c   1.000
_cell.angle_alpha   90.00
_cell.angle_beta   90.00
_cell.angle_gamma   90.00
#
_symmetry.space_group_name_H-M   'P 1'
#
loop_
_entity.id
_entity.type
_entity.pdbx_description
1 polymer ?
#
loop_
_entity_poly.entity_id
_entity_poly.type
_entity_poly.pdbx_seq_one_letter_code
_entity_poly.pdbx_strand_id
1 'polypeptide(L)'
;MTTFANQLKSEIARIAKKEARVETLQLKKASAQYRSDIAALKRYIAALELTVKKLSKSQPEPVLKIEKELTTALRFRAGGFATLRKKYNLTAEQMGKLIGVSAQSVYHWESEKSRPRASQLPAIAAVRNLTKKEAWSKLGVLSQ
;
A
#
# COMPACT_ATOMS: atom_id res chain seq x y z
N MET A 1 44.85 -63.65 -5.36
CA MET A 1 44.69 -62.73 -6.50
C MET A 1 43.56 -61.73 -6.25
N THR A 2 43.77 -60.73 -5.41
CA THR A 2 42.76 -59.70 -5.06
C THR A 2 43.30 -58.27 -5.19
N THR A 3 44.59 -58.12 -5.44
CA THR A 3 45.31 -56.83 -5.51
C THR A 3 44.84 -55.95 -6.66
N PHE A 4 44.72 -56.49 -7.88
CA PHE A 4 44.27 -55.71 -9.04
C PHE A 4 42.84 -55.18 -8.89
N ALA A 5 41.91 -56.03 -8.46
CA ALA A 5 40.51 -55.62 -8.25
C ALA A 5 40.40 -54.53 -7.18
N ASN A 6 41.20 -54.63 -6.10
CA ASN A 6 41.23 -53.61 -5.05
C ASN A 6 41.85 -52.30 -5.55
N GLN A 7 42.90 -52.36 -6.37
CA GLN A 7 43.58 -51.20 -6.95
C GLN A 7 42.70 -50.49 -8.01
N LEU A 8 41.93 -51.24 -8.78
CA LEU A 8 40.96 -50.69 -9.73
C LEU A 8 39.78 -50.02 -9.01
N LYS A 9 39.25 -50.64 -7.95
CA LYS A 9 38.20 -50.03 -7.10
C LYS A 9 38.67 -48.74 -6.43
N SER A 10 39.90 -48.71 -5.92
CA SER A 10 40.45 -47.49 -5.31
C SER A 10 40.61 -46.37 -6.33
N GLU A 11 41.03 -46.70 -7.56
CA GLU A 11 41.18 -45.73 -8.63
C GLU A 11 39.84 -45.19 -9.14
N ILE A 12 38.83 -46.06 -9.29
CA ILE A 12 37.45 -45.63 -9.60
C ILE A 12 36.93 -44.69 -8.50
N ALA A 13 37.11 -45.05 -7.23
CA ALA A 13 36.68 -44.20 -6.12
C ALA A 13 37.41 -42.86 -6.09
N ARG A 14 38.69 -42.83 -6.45
CA ARG A 14 39.51 -41.61 -6.53
C ARG A 14 39.00 -40.69 -7.64
N ILE A 15 38.75 -41.22 -8.84
CA ILE A 15 38.22 -40.46 -9.99
C ILE A 15 36.81 -39.97 -9.67
N ALA A 16 35.91 -40.82 -9.18
CA ALA A 16 34.55 -40.43 -8.82
C ALA A 16 34.53 -39.29 -7.79
N LYS A 17 35.38 -39.35 -6.76
CA LYS A 17 35.52 -38.27 -5.77
C LYS A 17 36.08 -36.99 -6.40
N LYS A 18 36.99 -37.10 -7.37
CA LYS A 18 37.56 -35.95 -8.06
C LYS A 18 36.50 -35.24 -8.90
N GLU A 19 35.76 -35.98 -9.72
CA GLU A 19 34.70 -35.42 -10.57
C GLU A 19 33.58 -34.79 -9.72
N ALA A 20 33.07 -35.50 -8.71
CA ALA A 20 32.05 -34.97 -7.80
C ALA A 20 32.53 -33.70 -7.06
N ARG A 21 33.83 -33.60 -6.75
CA ARG A 21 34.39 -32.39 -6.15
C ARG A 21 34.41 -31.24 -7.15
N VAL A 22 34.80 -31.47 -8.41
CA VAL A 22 34.84 -30.44 -9.46
C VAL A 22 33.44 -29.88 -9.70
N GLU A 23 32.44 -30.74 -9.85
CA GLU A 23 31.04 -30.35 -10.06
C GLU A 23 30.48 -29.56 -8.86
N THR A 24 30.74 -30.01 -7.62
CA THR A 24 30.17 -29.36 -6.43
C THR A 24 30.93 -28.12 -5.97
N LEU A 25 32.13 -27.85 -6.47
CA LEU A 25 32.98 -26.75 -5.99
C LEU A 25 32.35 -25.39 -6.24
N GLN A 26 31.80 -25.15 -7.44
CA GLN A 26 31.15 -23.89 -7.77
C GLN A 26 29.89 -23.67 -6.92
N LEU A 27 29.09 -24.73 -6.74
CA LEU A 27 27.90 -24.68 -5.90
C LEU A 27 28.24 -24.40 -4.44
N LYS A 28 29.31 -25.00 -3.90
CA LYS A 28 29.80 -24.73 -2.53
C LYS A 28 30.27 -23.28 -2.37
N LYS A 29 30.99 -22.74 -3.36
CA LYS A 29 31.41 -21.33 -3.37
C LYS A 29 30.20 -20.40 -3.38
N ALA A 30 29.25 -20.61 -4.28
CA ALA A 30 28.03 -19.81 -4.35
C ALA A 30 27.23 -19.89 -3.04
N SER A 31 27.07 -21.08 -2.47
CA SER A 31 26.38 -21.26 -1.18
C SER A 31 27.06 -20.51 -0.04
N ALA A 32 28.40 -20.54 0.03
CA ALA A 32 29.15 -19.79 1.03
C ALA A 32 28.96 -18.26 0.84
N GLN A 33 29.02 -17.78 -0.40
CA GLN A 33 28.78 -16.38 -0.73
C GLN A 33 27.36 -15.95 -0.32
N TYR A 34 26.33 -16.69 -0.74
CA TYR A 34 24.94 -16.38 -0.38
C TYR A 34 24.71 -16.37 1.13
N ARG A 35 25.33 -17.29 1.89
CA ARG A 35 25.23 -17.25 3.36
C ARG A 35 25.84 -15.97 3.93
N SER A 36 26.96 -15.51 3.37
CA SER A 36 27.60 -14.26 3.79
C SER A 36 26.75 -13.03 3.43
N ASP A 37 26.16 -13.00 2.24
CA ASP A 37 25.30 -11.92 1.76
C ASP A 37 24.01 -11.85 2.58
N ILE A 38 23.38 -12.99 2.85
CA ILE A 38 22.19 -13.08 3.72
C ILE A 38 22.52 -12.55 5.12
N ALA A 39 23.68 -12.88 5.67
CA ALA A 39 24.10 -12.37 6.97
C ALA A 39 24.32 -10.85 6.93
N ALA A 40 24.92 -10.31 5.87
CA ALA A 40 25.11 -8.88 5.69
C ALA A 40 23.77 -8.13 5.56
N LEU A 41 22.85 -8.64 4.74
CA LEU A 41 21.51 -8.09 4.57
C LEU A 41 20.71 -8.10 5.87
N LYS A 42 20.73 -9.20 6.63
CA LYS A 42 20.07 -9.27 7.94
C LYS A 42 20.61 -8.24 8.92
N ARG A 43 21.94 -8.01 8.94
CA ARG A 43 22.55 -6.94 9.76
C ARG A 43 22.11 -5.56 9.30
N TYR A 44 22.04 -5.32 7.98
CA TYR A 44 21.59 -4.05 7.42
C TYR A 44 20.12 -3.77 7.78
N ILE A 45 19.25 -4.76 7.65
CA ILE A 45 17.83 -4.65 8.05
C ILE A 45 17.72 -4.32 9.54
N ALA A 46 18.45 -5.03 10.41
CA ALA A 46 18.43 -4.76 11.84
C ALA A 46 18.92 -3.34 12.17
N ALA A 47 19.96 -2.86 11.49
CA ALA A 47 20.44 -1.48 11.65
C ALA A 47 19.39 -0.45 11.18
N LEU A 48 18.75 -0.71 10.04
CA LEU A 48 17.72 0.16 9.49
C LEU A 48 16.49 0.22 10.42
N GLU A 49 16.05 -0.92 10.95
CA GLU A 49 14.96 -0.98 11.94
C GLU A 49 15.28 -0.16 13.20
N LEU A 50 16.53 -0.20 13.68
CA LEU A 50 16.97 0.63 14.80
C LEU A 50 16.93 2.12 14.44
N THR A 51 17.35 2.50 13.23
CA THR A 51 17.26 3.90 12.78
C THR A 51 15.81 4.36 12.66
N VAL A 52 14.92 3.53 12.09
CA VAL A 52 13.49 3.82 12.00
C VAL A 52 12.89 3.98 13.39
N LYS A 53 13.20 3.11 14.35
CA LYS A 53 12.74 3.25 15.75
C LYS A 53 13.25 4.51 16.42
N LYS A 54 14.51 4.91 16.18
CA LYS A 54 15.06 6.16 16.71
C LYS A 54 14.39 7.37 16.09
N LEU A 55 14.19 7.37 14.78
CA LEU A 55 13.50 8.43 14.06
C LEU A 55 12.03 8.52 14.46
N SER A 56 11.32 7.39 14.61
CA SER A 56 9.93 7.37 15.05
C SER A 56 9.76 7.81 16.52
N LYS A 57 10.82 7.71 17.33
CA LYS A 57 10.82 8.18 18.73
C LYS A 57 11.28 9.64 18.86
N SER A 58 12.12 10.11 17.94
CA SER A 58 12.63 11.49 17.89
C SER A 58 11.73 12.43 17.10
N GLN A 59 10.95 11.90 16.16
CA GLN A 59 9.76 12.58 15.69
C GLN A 59 8.77 12.51 16.86
N PRO A 60 8.28 13.63 17.42
CA PRO A 60 6.93 13.58 17.97
C PRO A 60 6.04 12.98 16.87
N GLU A 61 4.95 12.28 17.23
CA GLU A 61 3.96 11.85 16.23
C GLU A 61 3.87 12.92 15.13
N PRO A 62 3.78 12.55 13.84
CA PRO A 62 3.32 13.51 12.88
C PRO A 62 1.90 13.86 13.37
N VAL A 63 1.82 14.89 14.20
CA VAL A 63 0.78 15.87 14.16
C VAL A 63 0.91 16.29 12.72
N LEU A 64 0.18 15.56 11.87
CA LEU A 64 -0.25 16.06 10.60
C LEU A 64 -0.54 17.51 10.90
N LYS A 65 0.24 18.41 10.33
CA LYS A 65 -0.21 19.78 10.17
C LYS A 65 -1.39 19.66 9.19
N ILE A 66 -2.47 19.05 9.65
CA ILE A 66 -3.82 19.45 9.35
C ILE A 66 -3.78 20.87 9.88
N GLU A 67 -3.52 21.80 8.97
CA GLU A 67 -3.89 23.18 9.19
C GLU A 67 -5.24 23.16 9.86
N LYS A 68 -5.23 23.72 11.05
CA LYS A 68 -6.25 23.67 12.07
C LYS A 68 -7.47 24.44 11.56
N GLU A 69 -8.15 23.94 10.56
CA GLU A 69 -9.49 24.39 10.21
C GLU A 69 -10.50 23.46 10.87
N LEU A 70 -10.80 23.86 12.10
CA LEU A 70 -12.14 23.83 12.65
C LEU A 70 -12.71 22.42 12.86
N THR A 71 -12.53 21.94 14.08
CA THR A 71 -13.44 21.04 14.79
C THR A 71 -14.84 21.64 14.96
N THR A 72 -15.45 22.14 13.89
CA THR A 72 -16.88 22.33 13.84
C THR A 72 -17.43 20.97 13.47
N ALA A 73 -18.11 20.31 14.41
CA ALA A 73 -18.87 19.09 14.15
C ALA A 73 -19.49 19.17 12.75
N LEU A 74 -19.07 18.28 11.84
CA LEU A 74 -19.43 18.31 10.43
C LEU A 74 -20.94 18.09 10.30
N ARG A 75 -21.69 19.18 10.46
CA ARG A 75 -23.15 19.13 10.50
C ARG A 75 -23.65 18.94 9.08
N PHE A 76 -24.28 17.81 8.85
CA PHE A 76 -25.02 17.58 7.62
C PHE A 76 -26.35 18.33 7.66
N ARG A 77 -26.64 19.09 6.61
CA ARG A 77 -27.94 19.72 6.33
C ARG A 77 -28.40 19.25 4.95
N ALA A 78 -29.58 18.63 4.87
CA ALA A 78 -30.11 18.07 3.63
C ALA A 78 -30.38 19.15 2.57
N GLY A 79 -31.06 20.24 2.94
CA GLY A 79 -31.30 21.36 2.02
C GLY A 79 -30.01 22.00 1.47
N GLY A 80 -28.98 22.11 2.31
CA GLY A 80 -27.65 22.61 1.91
C GLY A 80 -26.93 21.65 0.95
N PHE A 81 -27.21 20.35 1.04
CA PHE A 81 -26.64 19.34 0.15
C PHE A 81 -27.35 19.32 -1.21
N ALA A 82 -28.68 19.43 -1.23
CA ALA A 82 -29.44 19.52 -2.48
C ALA A 82 -29.10 20.79 -3.28
N THR A 83 -28.93 21.92 -2.60
CA THR A 83 -28.50 23.18 -3.24
C THR A 83 -27.08 23.09 -3.79
N LEU A 84 -26.16 22.43 -3.07
CA LEU A 84 -24.80 22.18 -3.55
C LEU A 84 -24.80 21.32 -4.82
N ARG A 85 -25.60 20.25 -4.87
CA ARG A 85 -25.72 19.40 -6.06
C ARG A 85 -26.23 20.20 -7.26
N LYS A 86 -27.25 21.03 -7.06
CA LYS A 86 -27.78 21.94 -8.08
C LYS A 86 -26.71 22.95 -8.51
N LYS A 87 -25.94 23.54 -7.59
CA LYS A 87 -24.86 24.49 -7.90
C LYS A 87 -23.79 23.88 -8.81
N TYR A 88 -23.48 22.60 -8.64
CA TYR A 88 -22.51 21.89 -9.48
C TYR A 88 -23.10 21.30 -10.77
N ASN A 89 -24.42 21.44 -10.99
CA ASN A 89 -25.16 20.83 -12.09
C ASN A 89 -24.93 19.31 -12.19
N LEU A 90 -24.81 18.64 -11.04
CA LEU A 90 -24.59 17.19 -10.99
C LEU A 90 -25.90 16.42 -10.84
N THR A 91 -26.00 15.29 -11.54
CA THR A 91 -27.06 14.31 -11.27
C THR A 91 -26.82 13.64 -9.91
N ALA A 92 -27.86 13.02 -9.33
CA ALA A 92 -27.70 12.28 -8.07
C ALA A 92 -26.71 11.12 -8.21
N GLU A 93 -26.62 10.50 -9.39
CA GLU A 93 -25.63 9.47 -9.70
C GLU A 93 -24.20 10.02 -9.71
N GLN A 94 -24.00 11.17 -10.36
CA GLN A 94 -22.69 11.83 -10.39
C GLN A 94 -22.26 12.29 -8.99
N MET A 95 -23.18 12.87 -8.22
CA MET A 95 -22.91 13.24 -6.82
C MET A 95 -22.60 12.00 -5.97
N GLY A 96 -23.32 10.89 -6.20
CA GLY A 96 -23.07 9.61 -5.55
C GLY A 96 -21.67 9.08 -5.87
N LYS A 97 -21.27 9.07 -7.15
CA LYS A 97 -19.93 8.67 -7.59
C LYS A 97 -18.83 9.52 -6.95
N LEU A 98 -19.05 10.83 -6.82
CA LEU A 98 -18.09 11.75 -6.21
C LEU A 98 -17.86 11.48 -4.72
N ILE A 99 -18.89 11.02 -4.01
CA ILE A 99 -18.87 10.74 -2.56
C ILE A 99 -18.61 9.25 -2.26
N GLY A 100 -18.73 8.37 -3.26
CA GLY A 100 -18.59 6.92 -3.11
C GLY A 100 -19.86 6.21 -2.59
N VAL A 101 -21.04 6.76 -2.90
CA VAL A 101 -22.34 6.20 -2.48
C VAL A 101 -23.30 6.02 -3.64
N SER A 102 -24.37 5.23 -3.44
CA SER A 102 -25.41 5.04 -4.45
C SER A 102 -26.25 6.30 -4.65
N ALA A 103 -26.80 6.49 -5.85
CA ALA A 103 -27.71 7.59 -6.17
C ALA A 103 -28.96 7.62 -5.27
N GLN A 104 -29.45 6.44 -4.89
CA GLN A 104 -30.59 6.31 -3.97
C GLN A 104 -30.27 6.89 -2.58
N SER A 105 -29.03 6.71 -2.10
CA SER A 105 -28.60 7.28 -0.82
C SER A 105 -28.58 8.81 -0.87
N VAL A 106 -28.11 9.38 -1.99
CA VAL A 106 -28.13 10.83 -2.24
C VAL A 106 -29.55 11.36 -2.19
N TYR A 107 -30.52 10.72 -2.87
CA TYR A 107 -31.92 11.11 -2.81
C TYR A 107 -32.52 10.97 -1.40
N HIS A 108 -32.20 9.91 -0.66
CA HIS A 108 -32.67 9.73 0.72
C HIS A 108 -32.12 10.79 1.67
N TRP A 109 -30.90 11.28 1.44
CA TRP A 109 -30.33 12.38 2.22
C TRP A 109 -30.91 13.73 1.83
N GLU A 110 -31.19 13.96 0.55
CA GLU A 110 -31.85 15.19 0.08
C GLU A 110 -33.30 15.29 0.56
N SER A 111 -33.99 14.14 0.69
CA SER A 111 -35.37 14.05 1.18
C SER A 111 -35.50 13.85 2.69
N GLU A 112 -34.39 13.97 3.44
CA GLU A 112 -34.32 13.80 4.90
C GLU A 112 -34.79 12.43 5.43
N LYS A 113 -35.06 11.46 4.55
CA LYS A 113 -35.43 10.08 4.91
C LYS A 113 -34.32 9.36 5.66
N SER A 114 -33.06 9.74 5.44
CA SER A 114 -31.90 9.16 6.11
C SER A 114 -30.79 10.19 6.30
N ARG A 115 -29.91 9.97 7.29
CA ARG A 115 -28.75 10.84 7.56
C ARG A 115 -27.46 10.10 7.19
N PRO A 116 -26.45 10.78 6.63
CA PRO A 116 -25.17 10.16 6.29
C PRO A 116 -24.46 9.64 7.53
N ARG A 117 -23.79 8.49 7.39
CA ARG A 117 -23.01 7.87 8.45
C ARG A 117 -21.74 8.69 8.73
N ALA A 118 -21.16 8.51 9.92
CA ALA A 118 -19.94 9.21 10.32
C ALA A 118 -18.78 9.02 9.32
N SER A 119 -18.67 7.87 8.66
CA SER A 119 -17.68 7.60 7.61
C SER A 119 -17.90 8.40 6.32
N GLN A 120 -19.11 8.87 6.06
CA GLN A 120 -19.50 9.59 4.84
C GLN A 120 -19.47 11.11 5.00
N LEU A 121 -19.49 11.61 6.26
CA LEU A 121 -19.41 13.05 6.54
C LEU A 121 -18.13 13.72 6.02
N PRO A 122 -16.93 13.11 6.12
CA PRO A 122 -15.71 13.70 5.55
C PRO A 122 -15.78 13.83 4.03
N ALA A 123 -16.34 12.82 3.33
CA ALA A 123 -16.49 12.85 1.88
C ALA A 123 -17.47 13.96 1.44
N ILE A 124 -18.58 14.14 2.15
CA ILE A 124 -19.54 15.23 1.88
C ILE A 124 -18.90 16.60 2.12
N ALA A 125 -18.06 16.73 3.15
CA ALA A 125 -17.36 17.98 3.46
C ALA A 125 -16.28 18.30 2.44
N ALA A 126 -15.53 17.31 1.98
CA ALA A 126 -14.59 17.46 0.88
C ALA A 126 -15.32 18.03 -0.35
N VAL A 127 -16.49 17.49 -0.71
CA VAL A 127 -17.29 17.99 -1.85
C VAL A 127 -17.78 19.42 -1.66
N ARG A 128 -18.09 19.85 -0.43
CA ARG A 128 -18.47 21.26 -0.13
C ARG A 128 -17.33 22.24 -0.40
N ASN A 129 -16.09 21.81 -0.21
CA ASN A 129 -14.91 22.64 -0.41
C ASN A 129 -14.38 22.62 -1.85
N LEU A 130 -14.87 21.72 -2.71
CA LEU A 130 -14.50 21.69 -4.13
C LEU A 130 -15.17 22.81 -4.91
N THR A 131 -14.52 23.28 -5.97
CA THR A 131 -15.16 24.10 -7.01
C THR A 131 -15.90 23.22 -8.03
N LYS A 132 -16.82 23.81 -8.81
CA LYS A 132 -17.55 23.09 -9.88
C LYS A 132 -16.58 22.38 -10.82
N LYS A 133 -15.48 23.02 -11.23
CA LYS A 133 -14.48 22.44 -12.14
C LYS A 133 -13.79 21.21 -11.54
N GLU A 134 -13.43 21.25 -10.27
CA GLU A 134 -12.79 20.13 -9.57
C GLU A 134 -13.74 18.96 -9.35
N ALA A 135 -15.01 19.24 -9.04
CA ALA A 135 -16.03 18.20 -8.90
C ALA A 135 -16.23 17.40 -10.20
N TRP A 136 -16.25 18.09 -11.35
CA TRP A 136 -16.32 17.45 -12.67
C TRP A 136 -15.01 16.73 -13.07
N SER A 137 -13.85 17.27 -12.68
CA SER A 137 -12.55 16.63 -12.90
C SER A 137 -12.44 15.30 -12.14
N LYS A 138 -12.87 15.27 -10.88
CA LYS A 138 -12.90 14.03 -10.08
C LYS A 138 -13.85 12.97 -10.61
N LEU A 139 -14.88 13.36 -11.36
CA LEU A 139 -15.78 12.43 -12.03
C LEU A 139 -15.22 11.89 -13.34
N GLY A 140 -14.04 12.35 -13.78
CA GLY A 140 -13.42 11.93 -15.03
C GLY A 140 -14.13 12.45 -16.28
N VAL A 141 -14.99 13.48 -16.15
CA VAL A 141 -15.79 14.03 -17.27
C VAL A 141 -15.21 15.34 -17.80
N LEU A 142 -14.13 15.88 -17.22
CA LEU A 142 -13.28 16.87 -17.88
C LEU A 142 -12.16 16.15 -18.67
N SER A 143 -12.56 15.44 -19.72
CA SER A 143 -11.71 15.18 -20.87
C SER A 143 -12.05 16.23 -21.93
N GLN A 144 -11.10 17.17 -22.13
CA GLN A 144 -11.08 18.26 -23.12
C GLN A 144 -12.01 19.45 -22.88
#